data_AF-A0A9E3ENS3-F1
#
_entry.id   AF-A0A9E3ENS3-F1
#
_cell.length_a   1.000
_cell.length_b   1.000
_cell.length_c   1.000
_cell.angle_alpha   90.00
_cell.angle_beta   90.00
_cell.angle_gamma   90.00
#
_symmetry.space_group_name_H-M   'P 1'
#
loop_
_entity.id
_entity.type
_entity.pdbx_description
1 polymer ?
#
loop_
_entity_poly.entity_id
_entity_poly.type
_entity_poly.pdbx_seq_one_letter_code
_entity_poly.pdbx_strand_id
1 'polypeptide(L)'
;MATLEQGDAETSSPDLSAVNHPRIRWTRILAISIFAFAINFHWGALSIIILPSQIFKMVGDLNKGTALAFVLIPGAFVSLVANPFFGWLSDRTQGRLAAWGRRRSYILLGTLVNVAALAWMATAPNILMLTCAYILAQFSSNAAQAPFHALLPDIVSPEQRGLTSGVIGLLGIGGNVGGVLVAGSLIDATKPLPAYQ
;
A
#
# COMPACT_ATOMS: atom_id res chain seq x y z
N MET A 1 36.82 -56.40 -29.98
CA MET A 1 36.07 -56.68 -28.73
C MET A 1 35.73 -55.33 -28.11
N ALA A 2 34.45 -54.95 -28.25
CA ALA A 2 33.71 -53.85 -27.62
C ALA A 2 34.28 -52.42 -27.63
N THR A 3 33.85 -51.65 -28.63
CA THR A 3 33.62 -50.20 -28.55
C THR A 3 32.47 -49.92 -27.59
N LEU A 4 32.73 -49.26 -26.45
CA LEU A 4 31.68 -48.76 -25.58
C LEU A 4 31.32 -47.33 -26.00
N GLU A 5 30.13 -47.19 -26.58
CA GLU A 5 29.45 -45.92 -26.81
C GLU A 5 29.38 -45.11 -25.50
N GLN A 6 30.03 -43.96 -25.48
CA GLN A 6 29.67 -42.88 -24.57
C GLN A 6 28.31 -42.36 -25.02
N GLY A 7 27.25 -42.87 -24.38
CA GLY A 7 25.94 -42.26 -24.45
C GLY A 7 25.97 -40.96 -23.66
N ASP A 8 26.02 -39.84 -24.40
CA ASP A 8 25.75 -38.50 -23.90
C ASP A 8 24.36 -38.47 -23.25
N ALA A 9 24.31 -38.68 -21.94
CA ALA A 9 23.17 -38.30 -21.13
C ALA A 9 23.22 -36.78 -20.92
N GLU A 10 22.98 -36.04 -22.01
CA GLU A 10 22.50 -34.66 -21.95
C GLU A 10 21.16 -34.71 -21.20
N THR A 11 21.26 -34.54 -19.88
CA THR A 11 20.12 -34.21 -19.05
C THR A 11 19.64 -32.84 -19.52
N SER A 12 18.74 -32.85 -20.50
CA SER A 12 17.95 -31.70 -20.89
C SER A 12 17.21 -31.20 -19.65
N SER A 13 17.86 -30.27 -18.94
CA SER A 13 17.23 -29.50 -17.89
C SER A 13 15.93 -28.97 -18.48
N PRO A 14 14.76 -29.25 -17.87
CA PRO A 14 13.49 -28.79 -18.41
C PRO A 14 13.61 -27.30 -18.66
N ASP A 15 13.31 -26.86 -19.89
CA ASP A 15 13.39 -25.46 -20.27
C ASP A 15 12.37 -24.65 -19.45
N LEU A 16 12.81 -24.20 -18.27
CA LEU A 16 12.03 -23.40 -17.34
C LEU A 16 11.74 -22.00 -17.91
N SER A 17 12.34 -21.64 -19.06
CA SER A 17 12.13 -20.34 -19.71
C SER A 17 10.80 -20.23 -20.47
N ALA A 18 10.12 -21.36 -20.71
CA ALA A 18 8.93 -21.42 -21.56
C ALA A 18 7.58 -21.47 -20.81
N VAL A 19 7.53 -21.08 -19.52
CA VAL A 19 6.23 -20.85 -18.86
C VAL A 19 5.64 -19.52 -19.38
N ASN A 20 4.98 -19.60 -20.53
CA ASN A 20 4.23 -18.49 -21.13
C ASN A 20 3.06 -18.10 -20.20
N HIS A 21 3.29 -17.11 -19.33
CA HIS A 21 2.18 -16.44 -18.67
C HIS A 21 1.35 -15.70 -19.74
N PRO A 22 0.06 -16.03 -19.91
CA PRO A 22 -0.76 -15.38 -20.93
C PRO A 22 -0.79 -13.87 -20.67
N ARG A 23 -0.59 -13.09 -21.74
CA ARG A 23 -0.65 -11.62 -21.68
C ARG A 23 -1.97 -11.18 -21.04
N ILE A 24 -1.89 -10.31 -20.05
CA ILE A 24 -3.07 -9.74 -19.42
C ILE A 24 -3.60 -8.57 -20.27
N ARG A 25 -4.92 -8.48 -20.35
CA ARG A 25 -5.62 -7.39 -21.04
C ARG A 25 -5.31 -6.06 -20.34
N TRP A 26 -5.18 -4.98 -21.12
CA TRP A 26 -4.95 -3.62 -20.62
C TRP A 26 -5.96 -3.15 -19.55
N THR A 27 -7.22 -3.58 -19.65
CA THR A 27 -8.24 -3.28 -18.63
C THR A 27 -7.88 -3.86 -17.27
N ARG A 28 -7.20 -5.01 -17.24
CA ARG A 28 -6.73 -5.66 -16.00
C ARG A 28 -5.53 -4.92 -15.42
N ILE A 29 -4.61 -4.46 -16.26
CA ILE A 29 -3.49 -3.60 -15.86
C ILE A 29 -4.04 -2.34 -15.19
N LEU A 30 -4.99 -1.66 -15.83
CA LEU A 30 -5.67 -0.49 -15.26
C LEU A 30 -6.37 -0.83 -13.95
N ALA A 31 -7.12 -1.94 -13.88
CA ALA A 31 -7.82 -2.34 -12.66
C ALA A 31 -6.88 -2.58 -11.47
N ILE A 32 -5.70 -3.16 -11.70
CA ILE A 32 -4.69 -3.36 -10.65
C ILE A 32 -4.10 -2.00 -10.23
N SER A 33 -3.84 -1.11 -11.19
CA SER A 33 -3.28 0.20 -10.93
C SER A 33 -4.24 1.17 -10.24
N ILE A 34 -5.56 0.93 -10.28
CA ILE A 34 -6.54 1.68 -9.47
C ILE A 34 -6.23 1.55 -7.98
N PHE A 35 -5.78 0.38 -7.51
CA PHE A 35 -5.36 0.22 -6.12
C PHE A 35 -4.18 1.13 -5.79
N ALA A 36 -3.17 1.18 -6.67
CA ALA A 36 -2.01 2.06 -6.52
C ALA A 36 -2.42 3.54 -6.52
N PHE A 37 -3.36 3.94 -7.36
CA PHE A 37 -3.95 5.28 -7.34
C PHE A 37 -4.60 5.57 -5.98
N ALA A 38 -5.52 4.69 -5.54
CA ALA A 38 -6.30 4.90 -4.32
C ALA A 38 -5.43 4.97 -3.07
N ILE A 39 -4.44 4.07 -2.93
CA ILE A 39 -3.56 4.05 -1.76
C ILE A 39 -2.65 5.30 -1.71
N ASN A 40 -2.18 5.77 -2.87
CA ASN A 40 -1.37 6.98 -2.93
C ASN A 40 -2.21 8.24 -2.75
N PHE A 41 -3.44 8.27 -3.27
CA PHE A 41 -4.40 9.35 -3.01
C PHE A 41 -4.67 9.49 -1.51
N HIS A 42 -4.96 8.36 -0.86
CA HIS A 42 -5.15 8.31 0.58
C HIS A 42 -3.94 8.86 1.33
N TRP A 43 -2.72 8.38 1.04
CA TRP A 43 -1.50 8.83 1.72
C TRP A 43 -1.12 10.28 1.41
N GLY A 44 -1.32 10.73 0.17
CA GLY A 44 -1.09 12.11 -0.24
C GLY A 44 -2.01 13.07 0.51
N ALA A 45 -3.31 12.77 0.55
CA ALA A 45 -4.28 13.55 1.33
C ALA A 45 -3.94 13.54 2.83
N LEU A 46 -3.66 12.36 3.37
CA LEU A 46 -3.45 12.13 4.80
C LEU A 46 -2.19 12.82 5.32
N SER A 47 -1.03 12.50 4.75
CA SER A 47 0.26 12.91 5.32
C SER A 47 0.62 14.36 5.03
N ILE A 48 0.18 14.91 3.89
CA ILE A 48 0.60 16.24 3.45
C ILE A 48 -0.33 17.33 4.00
N ILE A 49 -1.64 17.08 4.04
CA ILE A 49 -2.64 18.10 4.39
C ILE A 49 -3.41 17.76 5.67
N ILE A 50 -4.04 16.59 5.73
CA ILE A 50 -5.01 16.27 6.80
C ILE A 50 -4.32 16.14 8.16
N LEU A 51 -3.26 15.34 8.26
CA LEU A 51 -2.60 15.09 9.54
C LEU A 51 -1.95 16.35 10.13
N PRO A 52 -1.15 17.14 9.37
CA PRO A 52 -0.59 18.39 9.90
C PRO A 52 -1.66 19.43 10.29
N SER A 53 -2.79 19.48 9.58
CA SER A 53 -3.88 20.41 9.91
C SER A 53 -4.66 19.98 11.15
N GLN A 54 -4.90 18.68 11.36
CA GLN A 54 -5.50 18.18 12.60
C GLN A 54 -4.61 18.41 13.80
N ILE A 55 -3.30 18.16 13.68
CA ILE A 55 -2.34 18.42 14.75
C ILE A 55 -2.29 19.91 15.08
N PHE A 56 -2.23 20.77 14.06
CA PHE A 56 -2.26 22.22 14.26
C PHE A 56 -3.50 22.67 15.06
N LYS A 57 -4.69 22.11 14.77
CA LYS A 57 -5.92 22.38 15.52
C LYS A 57 -5.83 21.96 16.99
N MET A 58 -5.06 20.93 17.32
CA MET A 58 -4.95 20.37 18.67
C MET A 58 -3.88 21.06 19.52
N VAL A 59 -2.74 21.44 18.94
CA VAL A 59 -1.57 21.92 19.71
C VAL A 59 -1.09 23.33 19.33
N GLY A 60 -1.67 23.95 18.31
CA GLY A 60 -1.23 25.24 17.78
C GLY A 60 0.13 25.18 17.07
N ASP A 61 0.66 26.35 16.69
CA ASP A 61 1.85 26.43 15.82
C ASP A 61 3.16 26.11 16.54
N LEU A 62 3.31 26.58 17.79
CA LEU A 62 4.55 26.48 18.57
C LEU A 62 5.01 25.04 18.82
N ASN A 63 4.07 24.08 18.93
CA ASN A 63 4.36 22.67 19.23
C ASN A 63 4.09 21.71 18.07
N LYS A 64 3.72 22.23 16.88
CA LYS A 64 3.29 21.42 15.74
C LYS A 64 4.35 20.41 15.30
N GLY A 65 5.62 20.82 15.23
CA GLY A 65 6.73 19.96 14.81
C GLY A 65 6.92 18.75 15.75
N THR A 66 6.94 19.01 17.05
CA THR A 66 7.08 17.97 18.09
C THR A 66 5.88 17.02 18.09
N ALA A 67 4.67 17.56 17.95
CA ALA A 67 3.44 16.77 17.89
C ALA A 67 3.38 15.90 16.62
N LEU A 68 3.80 16.42 15.47
CA LEU A 68 3.97 15.63 14.25
C LEU A 68 4.94 14.48 14.45
N ALA A 69 6.11 14.74 15.04
CA ALA A 69 7.08 13.69 15.33
C ALA A 69 6.50 12.62 16.26
N PHE A 70 5.73 13.03 17.28
CA PHE A 70 5.08 12.12 18.22
C PHE A 70 4.06 11.17 17.56
N VAL A 71 3.41 11.61 16.47
CA VAL A 71 2.50 10.76 15.69
C VAL A 71 3.24 9.90 14.67
N LEU A 72 4.15 10.52 13.91
CA LEU A 72 4.80 9.89 12.76
C LEU A 72 5.84 8.84 13.16
N ILE A 73 6.61 9.08 14.23
CA ILE A 73 7.70 8.17 14.63
C ILE A 73 7.16 6.80 15.05
N PRO A 74 6.20 6.68 16.00
CA PRO A 74 5.63 5.37 16.35
C PRO A 74 5.03 4.65 15.15
N GLY A 75 4.36 5.40 14.27
CA GLY A 75 3.81 4.87 13.04
C GLY A 75 4.87 4.28 12.10
N ALA A 76 6.02 4.96 11.94
CA ALA A 76 7.13 4.46 11.14
C ALA A 76 7.68 3.15 11.70
N PHE A 77 7.82 3.02 13.03
CA PHE A 77 8.20 1.76 13.68
C PHE A 77 7.19 0.65 13.41
N VAL A 78 5.89 0.95 13.48
CA VAL A 78 4.84 -0.03 13.17
C VAL A 78 4.91 -0.44 11.69
N SER A 79 5.17 0.48 10.78
CA SER A 79 5.36 0.17 9.34
C SER A 79 6.53 -0.77 9.11
N LEU A 80 7.64 -0.53 9.81
CA LEU A 80 8.84 -1.34 9.71
C LEU A 80 8.57 -2.79 10.09
N VAL A 81 7.74 -3.03 11.11
CA VAL A 81 7.37 -4.38 11.56
C VAL A 81 6.22 -4.97 10.73
N ALA A 82 5.25 -4.14 10.34
CA ALA A 82 4.05 -4.59 9.62
C ALA A 82 4.37 -5.16 8.25
N ASN A 83 5.27 -4.54 7.49
CA ASN A 83 5.64 -5.00 6.14
C ASN A 83 6.16 -6.45 6.12
N PRO A 84 7.22 -6.83 6.87
CA PRO A 84 7.69 -8.20 6.90
C PRO A 84 6.67 -9.15 7.54
N PHE A 85 5.95 -8.70 8.58
CA PHE A 85 4.93 -9.50 9.25
C PHE A 85 3.81 -9.91 8.27
N PHE A 86 3.25 -8.97 7.52
CA PHE A 86 2.19 -9.24 6.56
C PHE A 86 2.67 -9.92 5.28
N GLY A 87 3.90 -9.65 4.85
CA GLY A 87 4.55 -10.42 3.79
C GLY A 87 4.55 -11.91 4.15
N TRP A 88 5.13 -12.24 5.30
CA TRP A 88 5.18 -13.60 5.83
C TRP A 88 3.81 -14.22 6.07
N LEU A 89 2.89 -13.48 6.70
CA LEU A 89 1.55 -13.98 7.04
C LEU A 89 0.73 -14.28 5.78
N SER A 90 0.82 -13.42 4.76
CA SER A 90 0.12 -13.61 3.49
C SER A 90 0.64 -14.83 2.72
N ASP A 91 1.93 -15.17 2.87
CA ASP A 91 2.54 -16.33 2.22
C ASP A 91 2.21 -17.65 2.93
N ARG A 92 2.00 -17.63 4.26
CA ARG A 92 1.69 -18.83 5.05
C ARG A 92 0.20 -19.19 5.16
N THR A 93 -0.69 -18.36 4.63
CA THR A 93 -2.13 -18.57 4.78
C THR A 93 -2.61 -19.79 3.99
N GLN A 94 -3.04 -20.84 4.70
CA GLN A 94 -3.67 -22.05 4.17
C GLN A 94 -5.11 -22.17 4.70
N GLY A 95 -6.03 -22.78 3.93
CA GLY A 95 -7.43 -23.02 4.35
C GLY A 95 -8.50 -22.21 3.60
N ARG A 96 -9.68 -22.01 4.19
CA ARG A 96 -10.88 -21.39 3.56
C ARG A 96 -10.65 -19.96 3.04
N LEU A 97 -9.71 -19.23 3.63
CA LEU A 97 -9.26 -17.90 3.16
C LEU A 97 -8.43 -17.97 1.87
N ALA A 98 -7.76 -19.10 1.59
CA ALA A 98 -7.05 -19.32 0.32
C ALA A 98 -8.01 -19.58 -0.86
N ALA A 99 -9.22 -20.08 -0.59
CA ALA A 99 -10.25 -20.33 -1.61
C ALA A 99 -10.79 -19.03 -2.27
N TRP A 100 -10.70 -17.89 -1.57
CA TRP A 100 -11.03 -16.56 -2.11
C TRP A 100 -9.83 -15.84 -2.76
N GLY A 101 -8.67 -16.49 -2.82
CA GLY A 101 -7.42 -15.93 -3.32
C GLY A 101 -6.59 -15.38 -2.17
N ARG A 102 -5.57 -16.16 -1.78
CA ARG A 102 -4.70 -15.95 -0.60
C ARG A 102 -4.23 -14.51 -0.40
N ARG A 103 -3.85 -13.81 -1.47
CA ARG A 103 -3.36 -12.42 -1.41
C ARG A 103 -4.48 -11.37 -1.46
N ARG A 104 -5.61 -11.66 -2.10
CA ARG A 104 -6.73 -10.71 -2.29
C ARG A 104 -7.52 -10.48 -1.01
N SER A 105 -7.69 -11.50 -0.18
CA SER A 105 -8.37 -11.38 1.12
C SER A 105 -7.67 -10.39 2.05
N TYR A 106 -6.33 -10.38 2.09
CA TYR A 106 -5.56 -9.42 2.89
C TYR A 106 -5.67 -7.99 2.37
N ILE A 107 -5.67 -7.81 1.05
CA ILE A 107 -5.89 -6.49 0.43
C ILE A 107 -7.26 -5.94 0.85
N LEU A 108 -8.31 -6.75 0.76
CA LEU A 108 -9.66 -6.35 1.15
C LEU A 108 -9.77 -6.05 2.64
N LEU A 109 -9.33 -6.97 3.52
CA LEU A 109 -9.39 -6.78 4.97
C LEU A 109 -8.55 -5.59 5.42
N GLY A 110 -7.33 -5.45 4.92
CA GLY A 110 -6.45 -4.31 5.21
C GLY A 110 -7.10 -2.99 4.77
N THR A 111 -7.74 -2.97 3.60
CA THR A 111 -8.44 -1.77 3.10
C THR A 111 -9.66 -1.43 3.97
N LEU A 112 -10.46 -2.42 4.37
CA LEU A 112 -11.63 -2.19 5.24
C LEU A 112 -11.21 -1.66 6.63
N VAL A 113 -10.17 -2.24 7.23
CA VAL A 113 -9.62 -1.75 8.50
C VAL A 113 -9.04 -0.34 8.32
N ASN A 114 -8.39 -0.04 7.19
CA ASN A 114 -7.88 1.29 6.91
C ASN A 114 -9.00 2.34 6.82
N VAL A 115 -10.11 2.01 6.16
CA VAL A 115 -11.29 2.90 6.10
C VAL A 115 -11.88 3.13 7.49
N ALA A 116 -11.98 2.09 8.32
CA ALA A 116 -12.44 2.23 9.70
C ALA A 116 -11.47 3.08 10.56
N ALA A 117 -10.16 2.92 10.37
CA ALA A 117 -9.14 3.71 11.05
C ALA A 117 -9.22 5.19 10.66
N LEU A 118 -9.47 5.50 9.38
CA LEU A 118 -9.71 6.86 8.90
C LEU A 118 -10.97 7.48 9.53
N ALA A 119 -12.06 6.73 9.61
CA ALA A 119 -13.29 7.19 10.26
C ALA A 119 -13.07 7.48 11.75
N TRP A 120 -12.28 6.64 12.43
CA TRP A 120 -11.88 6.90 13.81
C TRP A 120 -10.96 8.13 13.92
N MET A 121 -10.00 8.28 13.02
CA MET A 121 -9.10 9.43 13.00
C MET A 121 -9.86 10.76 12.81
N ALA A 122 -10.94 10.77 12.04
CA ALA A 122 -11.80 11.93 11.85
C ALA A 122 -12.51 12.40 13.14
N THR A 123 -12.70 11.50 14.11
CA THR A 123 -13.39 11.76 15.38
C THR A 123 -12.43 11.83 16.57
N ALA A 124 -11.11 11.79 16.34
CA ALA A 124 -10.11 11.78 17.41
C ALA A 124 -10.12 13.11 18.21
N PRO A 125 -10.44 13.09 19.52
CA PRO A 125 -10.53 14.29 20.34
C PRO A 125 -9.19 14.79 20.88
N ASN A 126 -8.15 13.95 20.84
CA ASN A 126 -6.82 14.26 21.37
C ASN A 126 -5.72 13.59 20.56
N ILE A 127 -4.48 14.04 20.78
CA ILE A 127 -3.31 13.57 20.03
C ILE A 127 -3.04 12.08 20.22
N LEU A 128 -3.33 11.50 21.39
CA LEU A 128 -3.11 10.08 21.64
C LEU A 128 -4.05 9.21 20.79
N MET A 129 -5.34 9.55 20.76
CA MET A 129 -6.31 8.87 19.90
C MET A 129 -5.99 9.07 18.42
N LEU A 130 -5.51 10.26 18.04
CA LEU A 130 -5.03 10.53 16.69
C LEU A 130 -3.84 9.62 16.33
N THR A 131 -2.85 9.50 17.23
CA THR A 131 -1.69 8.61 17.07
C THR A 131 -2.13 7.15 16.94
N CYS A 132 -3.03 6.68 17.81
CA CYS A 132 -3.53 5.30 17.74
C CYS A 132 -4.27 5.02 16.43
N ALA A 133 -5.13 5.93 15.98
CA ALA A 133 -5.85 5.80 14.72
C ALA A 133 -4.89 5.84 13.52
N TYR A 134 -3.89 6.72 13.55
CA TYR A 134 -2.84 6.81 12.53
C TYR A 134 -2.01 5.51 12.47
N ILE A 135 -1.59 4.98 13.61
CA ILE A 135 -0.88 3.69 13.70
C ILE A 135 -1.73 2.57 13.11
N LEU A 136 -3.04 2.53 13.42
CA LEU A 136 -3.94 1.51 12.87
C LEU A 136 -4.10 1.65 11.35
N ALA A 137 -4.26 2.87 10.84
CA ALA A 137 -4.29 3.15 9.40
C ALA A 137 -2.99 2.71 8.73
N GLN A 138 -1.86 2.96 9.38
CA GLN A 138 -0.57 2.58 8.86
C GLN A 138 -0.35 1.06 8.89
N PHE A 139 -0.69 0.38 9.97
CA PHE A 139 -0.63 -1.07 10.06
C PHE A 139 -1.52 -1.75 9.01
N SER A 140 -2.76 -1.30 8.87
CA SER A 140 -3.74 -1.87 7.93
C SER A 140 -3.43 -1.57 6.46
N SER A 141 -2.92 -0.38 6.15
CA SER A 141 -2.44 -0.06 4.79
C SER A 141 -1.21 -0.87 4.41
N ASN A 142 -0.27 -1.12 5.33
CA ASN A 142 0.85 -2.04 5.09
C ASN A 142 0.36 -3.49 4.89
N ALA A 143 -0.69 -3.91 5.62
CA ALA A 143 -1.33 -5.22 5.44
C ALA A 143 -1.92 -5.42 4.03
N ALA A 144 -2.35 -4.35 3.38
CA ALA A 144 -2.85 -4.39 2.00
C ALA A 144 -1.72 -4.24 0.96
N GLN A 145 -0.74 -3.37 1.20
CA GLN A 145 0.34 -3.09 0.25
C GLN A 145 1.32 -4.24 0.09
N ALA A 146 1.72 -4.90 1.18
CA ALA A 146 2.69 -6.00 1.09
C ALA A 146 2.20 -7.16 0.19
N PRO A 147 0.96 -7.69 0.36
CA PRO A 147 0.42 -8.70 -0.55
C PRO A 147 0.15 -8.19 -1.96
N PHE A 148 -0.16 -6.90 -2.13
CA PHE A 148 -0.35 -6.29 -3.45
C PHE A 148 0.95 -6.33 -4.27
N HIS A 149 2.07 -5.92 -3.68
CA HIS A 149 3.37 -5.97 -4.35
C HIS A 149 3.82 -7.40 -4.65
N ALA A 150 3.53 -8.34 -3.74
CA ALA A 150 3.83 -9.75 -3.96
C ALA A 150 2.90 -10.41 -5.01
N LEU A 151 1.68 -9.92 -5.19
CA LEU A 151 0.72 -10.42 -6.19
C LEU A 151 1.08 -9.96 -7.61
N LEU A 152 1.74 -8.81 -7.75
CA LEU A 152 2.03 -8.20 -9.05
C LEU A 152 2.85 -9.11 -9.99
N PRO A 153 3.99 -9.72 -9.58
CA PRO A 153 4.74 -10.62 -10.44
C PRO A 153 3.99 -11.93 -10.74
N ASP A 154 3.06 -12.34 -9.88
CA ASP A 154 2.27 -13.57 -10.05
C ASP A 154 1.19 -13.42 -11.16
N ILE A 155 0.74 -12.20 -11.45
CA ILE A 155 -0.35 -11.92 -12.40
C ILE A 155 0.09 -11.25 -13.71
N VAL A 156 1.34 -10.77 -13.79
CA VAL A 156 1.86 -10.03 -14.94
C VAL A 156 2.95 -10.82 -15.65
N SER A 157 2.77 -11.06 -16.95
CA SER A 157 3.75 -11.75 -17.78
C SER A 157 5.07 -10.97 -17.82
N PRO A 158 6.24 -11.64 -17.92
CA PRO A 158 7.54 -10.99 -17.91
C PRO A 158 7.66 -9.80 -18.87
N GLU A 159 7.07 -9.92 -20.06
CA GLU A 159 7.10 -8.90 -21.13
C GLU A 159 6.27 -7.65 -20.78
N GLN A 160 5.24 -7.79 -19.94
CA GLN A 160 4.35 -6.70 -19.54
C GLN A 160 4.72 -6.06 -18.20
N ARG A 161 5.75 -6.57 -17.49
CA ARG A 161 6.15 -6.06 -16.16
C ARG A 161 6.60 -4.60 -16.22
N GLY A 162 7.43 -4.23 -17.19
CA GLY A 162 7.89 -2.84 -17.35
C GLY A 162 6.75 -1.87 -17.60
N LEU A 163 5.84 -2.23 -18.51
CA LEU A 163 4.64 -1.45 -18.81
C LEU A 163 3.72 -1.33 -17.58
N THR A 164 3.44 -2.44 -16.91
CA THR A 164 2.54 -2.47 -15.75
C THR A 164 3.09 -1.62 -14.61
N SER A 165 4.39 -1.75 -14.31
CA SER A 165 5.06 -0.91 -13.31
C SER A 165 5.04 0.56 -13.67
N GLY A 166 5.18 0.90 -14.96
CA GLY A 166 5.05 2.28 -15.43
C GLY A 166 3.64 2.85 -15.20
N VAL A 167 2.60 2.09 -15.52
CA VAL A 167 1.20 2.51 -15.30
C VAL A 167 0.89 2.62 -13.79
N ILE A 168 1.37 1.68 -12.98
CA ILE A 168 1.23 1.72 -11.51
C ILE A 168 1.92 2.96 -10.94
N GLY A 169 3.15 3.27 -11.40
CA GLY A 169 3.88 4.45 -10.96
C GLY A 169 3.18 5.74 -11.35
N LEU A 170 2.73 5.85 -12.59
CA LEU A 170 2.00 7.02 -13.10
C LEU A 170 0.71 7.26 -12.30
N LEU A 171 -0.09 6.21 -12.09
CA LEU A 171 -1.31 6.29 -11.31
C LEU A 171 -1.04 6.52 -9.82
N GLY A 172 0.07 6.01 -9.29
CA GLY A 172 0.52 6.30 -7.92
C GLY A 172 0.82 7.78 -7.73
N ILE A 173 1.60 8.39 -8.63
CA ILE A 173 1.90 9.83 -8.60
C ILE A 173 0.61 10.64 -8.78
N GLY A 174 -0.22 10.30 -9.77
CA GLY A 174 -1.50 10.96 -10.02
C GLY A 174 -2.45 10.86 -8.82
N GLY A 175 -2.45 9.71 -8.14
CA GLY A 175 -3.16 9.51 -6.88
C GLY A 175 -2.66 10.46 -5.81
N ASN A 176 -1.35 10.45 -5.54
CA ASN A 176 -0.74 11.30 -4.51
C ASN A 176 -1.07 12.78 -4.72
N VAL A 177 -0.80 13.31 -5.92
CA VAL A 177 -1.10 14.70 -6.28
C VAL A 177 -2.60 14.97 -6.17
N GLY A 178 -3.45 14.07 -6.68
CA GLY A 178 -4.90 14.20 -6.56
C GLY A 178 -5.37 14.26 -5.10
N GLY A 179 -4.77 13.46 -4.23
CA GLY A 179 -5.05 13.43 -2.80
C GLY A 179 -4.71 14.75 -2.12
N VAL A 180 -3.53 15.30 -2.42
CA VAL A 180 -3.09 16.62 -1.93
C VAL A 180 -4.03 17.72 -2.40
N LEU A 181 -4.38 17.74 -3.69
CA LEU A 181 -5.22 18.79 -4.27
C LEU A 181 -6.65 18.74 -3.70
N VAL A 182 -7.25 17.56 -3.58
CA VAL A 182 -8.59 17.41 -3.01
C VAL A 182 -8.59 17.75 -1.52
N ALA A 183 -7.60 17.28 -0.76
CA ALA A 183 -7.51 17.63 0.66
C ALA A 183 -7.28 19.13 0.85
N GLY A 184 -6.41 19.73 0.04
CA GLY A 184 -6.12 21.17 0.07
C GLY A 184 -7.29 22.05 -0.35
N SER A 185 -8.13 21.61 -1.29
CA SER A 185 -9.33 22.37 -1.68
C SER A 185 -10.45 22.30 -0.64
N LEU A 186 -10.53 21.20 0.12
CA LEU A 186 -11.49 21.03 1.21
C LEU A 186 -11.04 21.73 2.50
N ILE A 187 -9.74 21.79 2.74
CA ILE A 187 -9.13 22.42 3.92
C ILE A 187 -8.64 23.81 3.49
N ASP A 188 -9.53 24.79 3.56
CA ASP A 188 -9.30 26.20 3.22
C ASP A 188 -8.12 26.77 4.05
N ALA A 189 -6.90 26.71 3.49
CA ALA A 189 -5.66 27.20 4.12
C ALA A 189 -5.63 28.74 4.24
N THR A 190 -6.63 29.43 3.70
CA THR A 190 -6.77 30.89 3.72
C THR A 190 -7.71 31.41 4.81
N LYS A 191 -8.46 30.55 5.50
CA LYS A 191 -9.27 30.95 6.65
C LYS A 191 -8.58 30.53 7.93
N PRO A 192 -8.07 31.48 8.76
CA PRO A 192 -7.80 31.15 10.15
C PRO A 192 -9.10 30.59 10.73
N LEU A 193 -9.03 29.39 11.29
CA LEU A 193 -10.17 28.77 11.94
C LEU A 193 -10.71 29.77 12.97
N PRO A 194 -12.04 29.97 13.07
CA PRO A 194 -12.64 30.94 14.00
C PRO A 194 -12.38 30.64 15.49
N ALA A 195 -11.58 29.62 15.81
CA ALA A 195 -11.10 29.29 17.15
C ALA A 195 -9.90 30.14 17.62
N TYR A 196 -9.48 31.15 16.83
CA TYR A 196 -8.49 32.17 17.22
C TYR A 196 -9.08 33.59 17.16
N GLN A 197 -10.26 33.78 17.76
CA GLN A 197 -10.76 35.09 18.19
C GLN A 197 -11.03 35.03 19.70
#